data_AF-A0A0F9KQ04-F1
#
_entry.id   AF-A0A0F9KQ04-F1
#
_cell.length_a   1.000
_cell.length_b   1.000
_cell.length_c   1.000
_cell.angle_alpha   90.00
_cell.angle_beta   90.00
_cell.angle_gamma   90.00
#
_symmetry.space_group_name_H-M   'P 1'
#
loop_
_entity.id
_entity.type
_entity.pdbx_description
1 polymer ?
#
loop_
_entity_poly.entity_id
_entity_poly.type
_entity_poly.pdbx_seq_one_letter_code
_entity_poly.pdbx_strand_id
1 'polypeptide(L)'
;MKTAIFIANPASGRASEGVLDEAHLTLESHGFTLRSFLTKKRGDAETLARDALSLKPDLFVIAGGDGTINEAINGLAGSGATMAVLPLG
;
A
#
# COMPACT_ATOMS: atom_id res chain seq x y z
N MET A 1 14.51 12.98 0.69
CA MET A 1 13.37 12.42 -0.06
C MET A 1 12.94 11.17 0.68
N LYS A 2 11.66 11.03 1.01
CA LYS A 2 11.15 9.87 1.75
C LYS A 2 10.76 8.77 0.77
N THR A 3 10.74 7.52 1.21
CA THR A 3 10.35 6.37 0.40
C THR A 3 9.04 5.79 0.90
N ALA A 4 8.18 5.37 -0.01
CA ALA A 4 6.93 4.73 0.35
C ALA A 4 6.67 3.49 -0.52
N ILE A 5 6.13 2.46 0.12
CA ILE A 5 5.62 1.25 -0.55
C ILE A 5 4.13 1.40 -0.72
N PHE A 6 3.65 1.40 -1.96
CA PHE A 6 2.24 1.54 -2.27
C PHE A 6 1.68 0.20 -2.72
N ILE A 7 0.78 -0.41 -1.93
CA ILE A 7 0.16 -1.69 -2.25
C ILE A 7 -1.31 -1.43 -2.51
N ALA A 8 -1.78 -1.72 -3.73
CA ALA A 8 -3.16 -1.47 -4.13
C ALA A 8 -3.88 -2.75 -4.56
N ASN A 9 -5.14 -2.85 -4.17
CA ASN A 9 -6.07 -3.84 -4.68
C ASN A 9 -6.98 -3.21 -5.75
N PRO A 10 -6.70 -3.42 -7.05
CA PRO A 10 -7.50 -2.84 -8.12
C PRO A 10 -8.93 -3.40 -8.19
N ALA A 11 -9.23 -4.50 -7.50
CA ALA A 11 -10.56 -5.08 -7.44
C ALA A 11 -11.40 -4.59 -6.24
N SER A 12 -10.88 -3.68 -5.40
CA SER A 12 -11.67 -3.05 -4.32
C SER A 12 -12.70 -2.06 -4.89
N GLY A 13 -13.86 -1.93 -4.26
CA GLY A 13 -15.07 -1.36 -4.88
C GLY A 13 -14.91 0.02 -5.51
N ARG A 14 -14.16 0.94 -4.89
CA ARG A 14 -13.89 2.29 -5.39
C ARG A 14 -12.56 2.44 -6.12
N ALA A 15 -11.80 1.35 -6.25
CA ALA A 15 -10.53 1.39 -6.96
C ALA A 15 -10.78 1.69 -8.45
N SER A 16 -10.03 2.67 -8.95
CA SER A 16 -9.95 2.98 -10.37
C SER A 16 -8.55 3.50 -10.67
N GLU A 17 -8.14 3.42 -11.93
CA GLU A 17 -6.83 3.94 -12.36
C GLU A 17 -6.65 5.40 -11.97
N GLY A 18 -7.66 6.25 -12.21
CA GLY A 18 -7.62 7.66 -11.85
C GLY A 18 -7.46 7.93 -10.35
N VAL A 19 -8.12 7.15 -9.47
CA VAL A 19 -7.97 7.31 -8.02
C VAL A 19 -6.57 6.89 -7.55
N LEU A 20 -6.03 5.80 -8.11
CA LEU A 20 -4.69 5.33 -7.76
C LEU A 20 -3.61 6.29 -8.27
N ASP A 21 -3.79 6.85 -9.47
CA ASP A 21 -2.90 7.85 -10.06
C ASP A 21 -2.93 9.16 -9.26
N GLU A 22 -4.11 9.63 -8.86
CA GLU A 22 -4.24 10.83 -8.01
C GLU A 22 -3.53 10.63 -6.67
N ALA A 23 -3.70 9.46 -6.05
CA ALA A 23 -2.99 9.13 -4.81
C ALA A 23 -1.47 9.08 -5.01
N HIS A 24 -1.01 8.51 -6.13
CA HIS A 24 0.40 8.45 -6.49
C HIS A 24 0.99 9.86 -6.65
N LEU A 25 0.38 10.69 -7.48
CA LEU A 25 0.80 12.06 -7.74
C LEU A 25 0.79 12.92 -6.48
N THR A 26 -0.22 12.74 -5.62
CA THR A 26 -0.30 13.45 -4.34
C THR A 26 0.86 13.07 -3.42
N LEU A 27 1.23 11.80 -3.33
CA LEU A 27 2.37 11.38 -2.50
C LEU A 27 3.70 11.88 -3.06
N GLU A 28 3.89 11.82 -4.38
CA GLU A 28 5.09 12.36 -5.04
C GLU A 28 5.23 13.87 -4.85
N SER A 29 4.13 14.63 -4.96
CA SER A 29 4.14 16.08 -4.73
C SER A 29 4.52 16.45 -3.30
N HIS A 30 4.35 15.53 -2.35
CA HIS A 30 4.76 15.68 -0.94
C HIS A 30 6.14 15.08 -0.65
N GLY A 31 6.92 14.74 -1.68
CA GLY A 31 8.33 14.34 -1.56
C GLY A 31 8.57 12.86 -1.25
N PHE A 32 7.59 12.00 -1.52
CA PHE A 32 7.76 10.55 -1.49
C PHE A 32 8.20 10.01 -2.85
N THR A 33 9.17 9.09 -2.85
CA THR A 33 9.44 8.20 -3.97
C THR A 33 8.69 6.90 -3.75
N LEU A 34 7.75 6.59 -4.63
CA LEU A 34 6.88 5.44 -4.49
C LEU A 34 7.42 4.21 -5.23
N ARG A 35 7.31 3.05 -4.59
CA ARG A 35 7.36 1.76 -5.28
C ARG A 35 6.01 1.07 -5.14
N SER A 36 5.35 0.85 -6.27
CA SER A 36 3.97 0.38 -6.31
C SER A 36 3.87 -1.12 -6.61
N PHE A 37 2.90 -1.78 -5.98
CA PHE A 37 2.56 -3.18 -6.19
C PHE A 37 1.04 -3.32 -6.28
N LEU A 38 0.58 -4.12 -7.24
CA LEU A 38 -0.83 -4.47 -7.37
C LEU A 38 -1.05 -5.90 -6.86
N THR A 39 -2.05 -6.07 -5.99
CA THR A 39 -2.49 -7.41 -5.57
C THR A 39 -3.26 -8.07 -6.71
N LYS A 40 -3.10 -9.38 -6.86
CA LYS A 40 -3.78 -10.19 -7.89
C LYS A 40 -4.74 -11.21 -7.27
N LYS A 41 -4.48 -11.61 -6.03
CA LYS A 41 -5.29 -12.58 -5.29
C LYS A 41 -5.22 -12.31 -3.78
N ARG A 42 -6.10 -12.98 -3.04
CA ARG A 42 -6.10 -13.01 -1.58
C ARG A 42 -4.75 -13.48 -1.04
N GLY A 43 -4.23 -12.79 -0.04
CA GLY A 43 -2.93 -13.03 0.62
C GLY A 43 -1.75 -12.29 -0.02
N ASP A 44 -1.95 -11.65 -1.18
CA ASP A 44 -0.87 -10.91 -1.83
C ASP A 44 -0.47 -9.67 -1.02
N ALA A 45 -1.42 -8.95 -0.42
CA ALA A 45 -1.07 -7.75 0.35
C ALA A 45 -0.19 -8.08 1.57
N GLU A 46 -0.47 -9.21 2.22
CA GLU A 46 0.34 -9.71 3.34
C GLU A 46 1.76 -10.05 2.88
N THR A 47 1.88 -10.79 1.78
CA THR A 47 3.16 -11.24 1.24
C THR A 47 3.99 -10.04 0.78
N LEU A 48 3.40 -9.14 -0.01
CA LEU A 48 4.05 -7.94 -0.53
C LEU A 48 4.51 -7.02 0.59
N ALA A 49 3.67 -6.78 1.60
CA ALA A 49 4.03 -5.93 2.74
C ALA A 49 5.21 -6.51 3.52
N ARG A 50 5.17 -7.83 3.80
CA ARG A 50 6.22 -8.56 4.50
C ARG A 50 7.55 -8.52 3.74
N ASP A 51 7.54 -8.79 2.44
CA ASP A 51 8.75 -8.78 1.61
C ASP A 51 9.36 -7.37 1.52
N ALA A 52 8.51 -6.36 1.41
CA ALA A 52 8.93 -4.97 1.30
C ALA A 52 9.47 -4.37 2.61
N LEU A 53 9.32 -5.02 3.77
CA LEU A 53 9.99 -4.60 5.02
C LEU A 53 11.51 -4.56 4.88
N SER A 54 12.09 -5.46 4.07
CA SER A 54 13.53 -5.50 3.79
C SER A 54 14.06 -4.21 3.15
N LEU A 55 13.18 -3.46 2.47
CA LEU A 55 13.49 -2.19 1.82
C LEU A 55 13.52 -1.01 2.81
N LYS A 56 13.05 -1.22 4.05
CA LYS A 56 12.98 -0.22 5.13
C LYS A 56 12.39 1.13 4.68
N PRO A 57 11.17 1.14 4.08
CA PRO A 57 10.56 2.38 3.65
C PRO A 57 10.15 3.24 4.85
N ASP A 58 9.96 4.53 4.61
CA ASP A 58 9.42 5.45 5.62
C ASP A 58 7.92 5.22 5.85
N LEU A 59 7.21 4.71 4.83
CA LEU A 59 5.75 4.56 4.87
C LEU A 59 5.28 3.39 3.99
N PHE A 60 4.30 2.63 4.49
CA PHE A 60 3.46 1.74 3.69
C PHE A 60 2.12 2.41 3.45
N VAL A 61 1.67 2.49 2.20
CA VAL A 61 0.35 2.98 1.82
C VAL A 61 -0.45 1.81 1.28
N ILE A 62 -1.53 1.46 1.98
CA ILE A 62 -2.39 0.33 1.61
C ILE A 62 -3.70 0.85 1.04
N ALA A 63 -3.91 0.63 -0.25
CA ALA A 63 -5.05 1.10 -1.00
C ALA A 63 -6.02 -0.06 -1.30
N GLY A 64 -7.10 -0.16 -0.55
CA GLY A 64 -8.03 -1.29 -0.67
C GLY A 64 -9.18 -1.25 0.33
N GLY A 65 -9.99 -2.31 0.35
CA GLY A 65 -10.98 -2.54 1.39
C GLY A 65 -10.39 -3.24 2.63
N ASP A 66 -11.25 -3.54 3.61
CA ASP A 66 -10.87 -4.10 4.91
C ASP A 66 -10.07 -5.41 4.80
N GLY A 67 -10.38 -6.26 3.82
CA GLY A 67 -9.63 -7.49 3.59
C GLY A 67 -8.17 -7.23 3.20
N THR A 68 -7.94 -6.29 2.28
CA THR A 68 -6.58 -5.90 1.85
C THR A 68 -5.82 -5.22 2.99
N ILE A 69 -6.50 -4.38 3.77
CA ILE A 69 -5.93 -3.72 4.95
C ILE A 69 -5.54 -4.76 6.01
N ASN A 70 -6.41 -5.73 6.29
CA ASN A 70 -6.15 -6.79 7.26
C ASN A 70 -4.95 -7.67 6.84
N GLU A 71 -4.87 -8.03 5.56
CA GLU A 71 -3.71 -8.75 5.02
C GLU A 71 -2.40 -7.96 5.22
N ALA A 72 -2.39 -6.67 4.86
CA ALA A 72 -1.21 -5.83 5.06
C ALA A 72 -0.83 -5.68 6.55
N ILE A 73 -1.81 -5.53 7.45
CA ILE A 73 -1.58 -5.51 8.90
C ILE A 73 -0.88 -6.79 9.35
N ASN A 74 -1.34 -7.96 8.90
CA ASN A 74 -0.70 -9.23 9.24
C ASN A 74 0.73 -9.33 8.68
N GLY A 75 0.99 -8.75 7.51
CA GLY A 75 2.32 -8.71 6.90
C GLY A 75 3.30 -7.78 7.64
N LEU A 76 2.79 -6.70 8.24
CA LEU A 76 3.56 -5.69 8.97
C LEU A 76 3.57 -5.90 10.49
N ALA A 77 2.80 -6.83 11.03
CA ALA A 77 2.66 -7.05 12.46
C ALA A 77 4.02 -7.27 13.14
N GLY A 78 4.27 -6.52 14.22
CA GLY A 78 5.53 -6.60 14.99
C GLY A 78 6.74 -5.93 14.34
N SER A 79 6.62 -5.36 13.13
CA SER A 79 7.74 -4.70 12.44
C SER A 79 8.04 -3.28 12.93
N GLY A 80 7.07 -2.61 13.55
CA GLY A 80 7.15 -1.18 13.87
C GLY A 80 7.03 -0.25 12.65
N ALA A 81 6.72 -0.79 11.46
CA ALA A 81 6.54 0.00 10.25
C ALA A 81 5.35 0.96 10.37
N THR A 82 5.49 2.15 9.79
CA THR A 82 4.38 3.11 9.68
C THR A 82 3.50 2.74 8.49
N MET A 83 2.19 2.67 8.70
CA MET A 83 1.20 2.34 7.68
C MET A 83 0.14 3.44 7.58
N ALA A 84 -0.18 3.86 6.36
CA ALA A 84 -1.31 4.68 6.01
C ALA A 84 -2.33 3.85 5.20
N VAL A 85 -3.60 4.19 5.34
CA VAL A 85 -4.71 3.51 4.66
C VAL A 85 -5.37 4.46 3.68
N LEU A 86 -5.51 4.02 2.43
CA LEU A 86 -6.39 4.63 1.43
C LEU A 86 -7.62 3.73 1.29
N PRO A 87 -8.76 4.09 1.91
CA PRO A 87 -9.93 3.23 1.92
C PRO A 87 -10.62 3.22 0.55
N LEU A 88 -10.60 2.07 -0.11
CA LEU A 88 -11.20 1.87 -1.45
C LEU A 88 -12.36 0.86 -1.45
N GLY A 89 -12.91 0.55 -0.27
CA GLY A 89 -14.09 -0.32 -0.09
C GLY A 89 -15.29 0.14 -0.91
#